data_AF-A0A3S4SXH5-F1
#
_entry.id   AF-A0A3S4SXH5-F1
#
_cell.length_a   1.000
_cell.length_b   1.000
_cell.length_c   1.000
_cell.angle_alpha   90.00
_cell.angle_beta   90.00
_cell.angle_gamma   90.00
#
_symmetry.space_group_name_H-M   'P 1'
#
loop_
_entity.id
_entity.type
_entity.pdbx_description
1 polymer ?
#
loop_
_entity_poly.entity_id
_entity_poly.type
_entity_poly.pdbx_seq_one_letter_code
_entity_poly.pdbx_strand_id
1 'polypeptide(L)'
;MKKLSVIFALLLSLPAFAGDDSEALKQVAELQQQWASIKYGVETDKQEAPLKALSEQADAAVARHHKSPELLIWRGIILSTYAGAKGGLGALTLVGQARESLEQALVLNPNALSGSAYTSLGALYYQVPGWPISFGSNSKARELLTKALTINPDGIDSNYFYADYLISENDYDGAREALNRALKAPGREGRELADRGRREEIKQLLQRIEGKHSS
;
A
#
# COMPACT_ATOMS: atom_id res chain seq x y z
N MET A 1 -69.28 -25.15 -9.64
CA MET A 1 -68.68 -24.21 -8.67
C MET A 1 -67.18 -24.45 -8.64
N LYS A 2 -66.40 -23.51 -9.17
CA LYS A 2 -64.93 -23.58 -9.32
C LYS A 2 -64.29 -23.23 -7.98
N LYS A 3 -63.43 -24.08 -7.41
CA LYS A 3 -62.55 -23.69 -6.30
C LYS A 3 -61.18 -23.35 -6.87
N LEU A 4 -60.84 -22.07 -6.73
CA LEU A 4 -59.59 -21.43 -7.11
C LEU A 4 -58.55 -21.79 -6.02
N SER A 5 -57.51 -22.56 -6.35
CA SER A 5 -56.36 -22.74 -5.46
C SER A 5 -55.34 -21.64 -5.74
N VAL A 6 -55.20 -20.72 -4.79
CA VAL A 6 -54.18 -19.66 -4.79
C VAL A 6 -52.86 -20.28 -4.34
N ILE A 7 -51.84 -20.23 -5.20
CA ILE A 7 -50.46 -20.59 -4.89
C ILE A 7 -49.83 -19.40 -4.15
N PHE A 8 -49.43 -19.60 -2.90
CA PHE A 8 -48.69 -18.63 -2.10
C PHE A 8 -47.18 -18.80 -2.40
N ALA A 9 -46.64 -17.97 -3.28
CA ALA A 9 -45.20 -17.91 -3.54
C ALA A 9 -44.53 -17.05 -2.46
N LEU A 10 -43.82 -17.68 -1.52
CA LEU A 10 -42.96 -17.01 -0.55
C LEU A 10 -41.69 -16.54 -1.28
N LEU A 11 -41.66 -15.27 -1.68
CA LEU A 11 -40.42 -14.58 -2.07
C LEU A 11 -39.63 -14.25 -0.80
N LEU A 12 -38.69 -15.12 -0.44
CA LEU A 12 -37.64 -14.81 0.53
C LEU A 12 -36.72 -13.76 -0.09
N SER A 13 -36.94 -12.49 0.26
CA SER A 13 -36.01 -11.40 0.00
C SER A 13 -34.72 -11.65 0.79
N LEU A 14 -33.68 -12.14 0.11
CA LEU A 14 -32.33 -12.15 0.66
C LEU A 14 -31.89 -10.70 0.91
N PRO A 15 -31.34 -10.36 2.09
CA PRO A 15 -30.75 -9.05 2.31
C PRO A 15 -29.54 -8.91 1.36
N ALA A 16 -29.57 -7.88 0.52
CA ALA A 16 -28.48 -7.56 -0.39
C ALA A 16 -27.27 -7.07 0.42
N PHE A 17 -26.26 -7.93 0.61
CA PHE A 17 -24.96 -7.58 1.21
C PHE A 17 -24.08 -6.66 0.34
N ALA A 18 -24.61 -6.10 -0.75
CA ALA A 18 -23.84 -5.33 -1.74
C ALA A 18 -23.48 -3.89 -1.31
N GLY A 19 -24.03 -3.38 -0.19
CA GLY A 19 -23.83 -1.98 0.23
C GLY A 19 -22.49 -1.72 0.92
N ASP A 20 -22.01 -2.65 1.74
CA ASP A 20 -20.84 -2.46 2.61
C ASP A 20 -19.53 -2.44 1.79
N ASP A 21 -19.41 -3.37 0.83
CA ASP A 21 -18.25 -3.44 -0.08
C ASP A 21 -18.17 -2.21 -1.00
N SER A 22 -19.30 -1.70 -1.47
CA SER A 22 -19.32 -0.51 -2.33
C SER A 22 -18.89 0.76 -1.60
N GLU A 23 -19.29 0.91 -0.34
CA GLU A 23 -18.89 2.03 0.51
C GLU A 23 -17.39 1.98 0.84
N ALA A 24 -16.89 0.79 1.22
CA ALA A 24 -15.46 0.58 1.50
C ALA A 24 -14.60 0.90 0.28
N LEU A 25 -14.99 0.48 -0.92
CA LEU A 25 -14.24 0.79 -2.16
C LEU A 25 -14.22 2.28 -2.50
N LYS A 26 -15.29 3.03 -2.21
CA LYS A 26 -15.29 4.49 -2.35
C LYS A 26 -14.31 5.15 -1.39
N GLN A 27 -14.34 4.76 -0.12
CA GLN A 27 -13.41 5.25 0.89
C GLN A 27 -11.96 4.91 0.52
N VAL A 28 -11.71 3.72 -0.02
CA VAL A 28 -10.39 3.37 -0.57
C VAL A 28 -9.99 4.39 -1.62
N ALA A 29 -10.82 4.64 -2.64
CA ALA A 29 -10.53 5.59 -3.71
C ALA A 29 -10.21 7.00 -3.18
N GLU A 30 -11.01 7.51 -2.25
CA GLU A 30 -10.80 8.81 -1.59
C GLU A 30 -9.46 8.87 -0.87
N LEU A 31 -9.11 7.84 -0.09
CA LEU A 31 -7.83 7.74 0.60
C LEU A 31 -6.65 7.74 -0.39
N GLN A 32 -6.76 7.03 -1.53
CA GLN A 32 -5.69 7.01 -2.54
C GLN A 32 -5.47 8.39 -3.16
N GLN A 33 -6.56 9.11 -3.48
CA GLN A 33 -6.48 10.46 -4.06
C GLN A 33 -5.86 11.44 -3.08
N GLN A 34 -6.36 11.48 -1.84
CA GLN A 34 -5.85 12.39 -0.82
C GLN A 34 -4.37 12.09 -0.51
N TRP A 35 -4.01 10.82 -0.35
CA TRP A 35 -2.62 10.42 -0.15
C TRP A 35 -1.72 10.90 -1.29
N ALA A 36 -2.12 10.69 -2.55
CA ALA A 36 -1.35 11.11 -3.72
C ALA A 36 -1.20 12.63 -3.79
N SER A 37 -2.27 13.37 -3.50
CA SER A 37 -2.26 14.83 -3.43
C SER A 37 -1.31 15.35 -2.35
N ILE A 38 -1.27 14.71 -1.19
CA ILE A 38 -0.36 15.10 -0.12
C ILE A 38 1.08 14.73 -0.48
N LYS A 39 1.33 13.46 -0.83
CA LYS A 39 2.66 12.92 -1.10
C LYS A 39 3.38 13.64 -2.24
N TYR A 40 2.66 13.99 -3.30
CA TYR A 40 3.24 14.55 -4.52
C TYR A 40 2.88 16.02 -4.78
N GLY A 41 1.95 16.60 -4.03
CA GLY A 41 1.50 17.98 -4.20
C GLY A 41 1.86 18.92 -3.05
N VAL A 42 2.22 18.41 -1.88
CA VAL A 42 2.61 19.22 -0.71
C VAL A 42 4.12 19.13 -0.50
N GLU A 43 4.75 20.26 -0.18
CA GLU A 43 6.19 20.31 0.18
C GLU A 43 6.50 19.37 1.35
N THR A 44 7.60 18.63 1.27
CA THR A 44 7.94 17.52 2.18
C THR A 44 7.86 17.88 3.67
N ASP A 45 8.35 19.06 4.05
CA ASP A 45 8.35 19.58 5.42
C ASP A 45 6.96 20.00 5.92
N LYS A 46 5.97 20.12 5.03
CA LYS A 46 4.58 20.46 5.33
C LYS A 46 3.63 19.26 5.24
N GLN A 47 4.15 18.05 4.96
CA GLN A 47 3.33 16.85 4.81
C GLN A 47 2.84 16.26 6.15
N GLU A 48 3.50 16.55 7.28
CA GLU A 48 3.18 15.90 8.57
C GLU A 48 1.71 16.08 8.99
N ALA A 49 1.24 17.33 9.07
CA ALA A 49 -0.11 17.65 9.53
C ALA A 49 -1.23 17.04 8.64
N PRO A 50 -1.21 17.17 7.30
CA PRO A 50 -2.23 16.55 6.46
C PRO A 50 -2.14 15.01 6.46
N LEU A 51 -0.96 14.41 6.57
CA LEU A 51 -0.82 12.95 6.71
C LEU A 51 -1.40 12.45 8.04
N LYS A 52 -1.25 13.21 9.13
CA LYS A 52 -1.91 12.91 10.41
C LYS A 52 -3.44 12.88 10.23
N ALA A 53 -4.02 13.93 9.65
CA ALA A 53 -5.47 14.00 9.43
C ALA A 53 -5.96 12.87 8.50
N LEU A 54 -5.19 12.51 7.47
CA LEU A 54 -5.52 11.39 6.59
C LEU A 54 -5.43 10.04 7.32
N SER A 55 -4.48 9.87 8.24
CA SER A 55 -4.38 8.64 9.05
C SER A 55 -5.59 8.45 9.96
N GLU A 56 -6.13 9.52 10.53
CA GLU A 56 -7.36 9.49 11.35
C GLU A 56 -8.60 9.12 10.50
N GLN A 57 -8.66 9.61 9.25
CA GLN A 57 -9.71 9.19 8.30
C GLN A 57 -9.59 7.70 7.97
N ALA A 58 -8.38 7.19 7.74
CA ALA A 58 -8.14 5.78 7.47
C ALA A 58 -8.50 4.89 8.68
N ASP A 59 -8.19 5.33 9.90
CA ASP A 59 -8.59 4.67 11.14
C ASP A 59 -10.12 4.56 11.24
N ALA A 60 -10.84 5.67 10.98
CA ALA A 60 -12.30 5.68 11.01
C ALA A 60 -12.91 4.77 9.92
N ALA A 61 -12.32 4.72 8.73
CA ALA A 61 -12.75 3.84 7.65
C ALA A 61 -12.58 2.35 8.02
N VAL A 62 -11.41 1.98 8.55
CA VAL A 62 -11.14 0.61 9.03
C VAL A 62 -12.04 0.25 10.21
N ALA A 63 -12.34 1.17 11.12
CA ALA A 63 -13.26 0.90 12.24
C ALA A 63 -14.67 0.54 11.76
N ARG A 64 -15.15 1.17 10.68
CA ARG A 64 -16.45 0.85 10.06
C ARG A 64 -16.41 -0.44 9.25
N HIS A 65 -15.33 -0.67 8.50
CA HIS A 65 -15.20 -1.78 7.54
C HIS A 65 -13.98 -2.66 7.85
N HIS A 66 -13.90 -3.17 9.07
CA HIS A 66 -12.72 -3.89 9.61
C HIS A 66 -12.32 -5.17 8.85
N LYS A 67 -13.19 -5.65 7.95
CA LYS A 67 -12.92 -6.81 7.07
C LYS A 67 -12.49 -6.43 5.66
N SER A 68 -12.31 -5.15 5.34
CA SER A 68 -11.78 -4.71 4.06
C SER A 68 -10.24 -4.77 4.08
N PRO A 69 -9.60 -5.73 3.38
CA PRO A 69 -8.15 -5.76 3.25
C PRO A 69 -7.62 -4.52 2.52
N GLU A 70 -8.37 -3.95 1.58
CA GLU A 70 -7.99 -2.74 0.85
C GLU A 70 -7.85 -1.53 1.80
N LEU A 71 -8.81 -1.31 2.70
CA LEU A 71 -8.73 -0.22 3.68
C LEU A 71 -7.59 -0.43 4.68
N LEU A 72 -7.37 -1.67 5.12
CA LEU A 72 -6.24 -2.02 5.99
C LEU A 72 -4.88 -1.78 5.30
N ILE A 73 -4.78 -2.07 4.00
CA ILE A 73 -3.58 -1.75 3.20
C ILE A 73 -3.35 -0.25 3.13
N TRP A 74 -4.39 0.53 2.81
CA TRP A 74 -4.26 1.99 2.71
C TRP A 74 -3.94 2.64 4.03
N ARG A 75 -4.55 2.18 5.11
CA ARG A 75 -4.18 2.59 6.47
C ARG A 75 -2.69 2.35 6.72
N GLY A 76 -2.18 1.16 6.38
CA GLY A 76 -0.76 0.83 6.46
C GLY A 76 0.12 1.82 5.67
N ILE A 77 -0.19 2.03 4.39
CA ILE A 77 0.56 2.95 3.51
C ILE A 77 0.57 4.39 4.05
N ILE A 78 -0.59 4.88 4.51
CA ILE A 78 -0.73 6.23 5.06
C ILE A 78 0.08 6.38 6.34
N LEU A 79 0.00 5.41 7.26
CA LEU A 79 0.77 5.41 8.50
C LEU A 79 2.28 5.34 8.25
N SER A 80 2.73 4.51 7.30
CA SER A 80 4.15 4.46 6.90
C SER A 80 4.63 5.79 6.32
N THR A 81 3.81 6.42 5.49
CA THR A 81 4.13 7.74 4.90
C THR A 81 4.16 8.82 5.99
N TYR A 82 3.20 8.78 6.92
CA TYR A 82 3.13 9.69 8.05
C TYR A 82 4.35 9.55 8.97
N ALA A 83 4.78 8.32 9.25
CA ALA A 83 5.97 8.05 10.04
C ALA A 83 7.22 8.69 9.43
N GLY A 84 7.37 8.59 8.10
CA GLY A 84 8.47 9.22 7.36
C GLY A 84 8.46 10.74 7.45
N ALA A 85 7.29 11.37 7.34
CA ALA A 85 7.15 12.83 7.47
C ALA A 85 7.37 13.33 8.91
N LYS A 86 6.90 12.55 9.90
CA LYS A 86 7.00 12.90 11.32
C LYS A 86 8.43 12.77 11.87
N GLY A 87 9.12 11.70 11.49
CA GLY A 87 10.42 11.35 12.05
C GLY A 87 10.43 11.16 13.58
N GLY A 88 11.64 11.05 14.14
CA GLY A 88 11.86 10.96 15.59
C GLY A 88 11.17 9.77 16.28
N LEU A 89 11.01 9.85 17.60
CA LEU A 89 10.43 8.77 18.41
C LEU A 89 8.97 8.47 18.06
N GLY A 90 8.22 9.48 17.59
CA GLY A 90 6.82 9.31 17.17
C GLY A 90 6.65 8.43 15.93
N ALA A 91 7.68 8.31 15.09
CA ALA A 91 7.64 7.45 13.91
C ALA A 91 7.58 5.96 14.25
N LEU A 92 8.19 5.54 15.37
CA LEU A 92 8.27 4.11 15.75
C LEU A 92 6.89 3.51 16.06
N THR A 93 6.02 4.26 16.75
CA THR A 93 4.65 3.83 17.00
C THR A 93 3.86 3.71 15.70
N LEU A 94 4.03 4.67 14.79
CA LEU A 94 3.32 4.69 13.50
C LEU A 94 3.72 3.52 12.60
N VAL A 95 5.02 3.19 12.51
CA VAL A 95 5.46 2.02 11.73
C VAL A 95 4.99 0.69 12.35
N GLY A 96 4.86 0.63 13.68
CA GLY A 96 4.26 -0.52 14.37
C GLY A 96 2.78 -0.71 13.98
N GLN A 97 1.99 0.37 14.05
CA GLN A 97 0.58 0.35 13.65
C GLN A 97 0.40 0.06 12.14
N ALA A 98 1.31 0.56 11.30
CA ALA A 98 1.31 0.27 9.88
C ALA A 98 1.55 -1.22 9.62
N ARG A 99 2.55 -1.81 10.28
CA ARG A 99 2.84 -3.25 10.20
C ARG A 99 1.63 -4.08 10.59
N GLU A 100 1.03 -3.80 11.75
CA GLU A 100 -0.16 -4.52 12.23
C GLU A 100 -1.32 -4.45 11.23
N SER A 101 -1.57 -3.28 10.66
CA SER A 101 -2.61 -3.07 9.64
C SER A 101 -2.38 -3.95 8.41
N LEU A 102 -1.14 -3.98 7.91
CA LEU A 102 -0.80 -4.73 6.70
C LEU A 102 -0.78 -6.23 6.95
N GLU A 103 -0.34 -6.67 8.13
CA GLU A 103 -0.39 -8.08 8.55
C GLU A 103 -1.85 -8.56 8.64
N GLN A 104 -2.76 -7.75 9.18
CA GLN A 104 -4.20 -8.05 9.17
C GLN A 104 -4.75 -8.14 7.74
N ALA A 105 -4.35 -7.23 6.85
CA ALA A 105 -4.75 -7.31 5.44
C ALA A 105 -4.30 -8.62 4.77
N LEU A 106 -3.06 -9.08 5.06
CA LEU A 106 -2.55 -10.34 4.54
C LEU A 106 -3.34 -11.55 5.05
N VAL A 107 -3.81 -11.52 6.30
CA VAL A 107 -4.67 -12.57 6.85
C VAL A 107 -6.01 -12.63 6.12
N LEU A 108 -6.60 -11.48 5.79
CA LEU A 108 -7.90 -11.40 5.12
C LEU A 108 -7.82 -11.74 3.64
N ASN A 109 -6.88 -11.13 2.90
CA ASN A 109 -6.65 -11.40 1.49
C ASN A 109 -5.21 -11.03 1.09
N PRO A 110 -4.30 -12.01 0.97
CA PRO A 110 -2.90 -11.75 0.63
C PRO A 110 -2.70 -11.19 -0.78
N ASN A 111 -3.69 -11.31 -1.67
CA ASN A 111 -3.64 -10.83 -3.04
C ASN A 111 -4.35 -9.48 -3.24
N ALA A 112 -4.97 -8.92 -2.19
CA ALA A 112 -5.67 -7.64 -2.27
C ALA A 112 -4.75 -6.55 -2.83
N LEU A 113 -5.31 -5.69 -3.68
CA LEU A 113 -4.60 -4.63 -4.39
C LEU A 113 -3.31 -5.15 -5.07
N SER A 114 -3.37 -6.32 -5.71
CA SER A 114 -2.22 -6.94 -6.39
C SER A 114 -1.01 -7.15 -5.47
N GLY A 115 -1.25 -7.59 -4.24
CA GLY A 115 -0.19 -7.90 -3.27
C GLY A 115 0.45 -6.66 -2.63
N SER A 116 -0.21 -5.51 -2.66
CA SER A 116 0.35 -4.25 -2.11
C SER A 116 0.73 -4.35 -0.64
N ALA A 117 0.05 -5.19 0.16
CA ALA A 117 0.42 -5.45 1.54
C ALA A 117 1.85 -5.99 1.68
N TYR A 118 2.25 -6.93 0.80
CA TYR A 118 3.61 -7.47 0.76
C TYR A 118 4.63 -6.41 0.38
N THR A 119 4.32 -5.55 -0.61
CA THR A 119 5.20 -4.44 -1.00
C THR A 119 5.45 -3.50 0.17
N SER A 120 4.39 -3.03 0.82
CA SER A 120 4.49 -2.06 1.92
C SER A 120 5.14 -2.65 3.17
N LEU A 121 4.81 -3.89 3.55
CA LEU A 121 5.50 -4.56 4.66
C LEU A 121 6.98 -4.76 4.34
N GLY A 122 7.29 -5.26 3.16
CA GLY A 122 8.66 -5.44 2.71
C GLY A 122 9.48 -4.15 2.81
N ALA A 123 8.88 -3.03 2.40
CA ALA A 123 9.48 -1.71 2.54
C ALA A 123 9.77 -1.34 4.01
N LEU A 124 8.78 -1.51 4.89
CA LEU A 124 8.97 -1.24 6.32
C LEU A 124 10.11 -2.08 6.92
N TYR A 125 10.21 -3.36 6.57
CA TYR A 125 11.23 -4.24 7.14
C TYR A 125 12.67 -3.84 6.82
N TYR A 126 12.98 -3.21 5.67
CA TYR A 126 14.35 -2.71 5.42
C TYR A 126 14.56 -1.25 5.82
N GLN A 127 13.48 -0.48 6.02
CA GLN A 127 13.56 0.96 6.30
C GLN A 127 13.61 1.29 7.79
N VAL A 128 13.17 0.39 8.68
CA VAL A 128 13.18 0.62 10.14
C VAL A 128 14.35 -0.10 10.83
N PRO A 129 14.79 0.36 12.02
CA PRO A 129 15.83 -0.33 12.78
C PRO A 129 15.45 -1.76 13.14
N GLY A 130 16.45 -2.65 13.27
CA GLY A 130 16.25 -3.99 13.78
C GLY A 130 15.99 -4.05 15.29
N TRP A 131 15.89 -5.27 15.80
CA TRP A 131 15.81 -5.54 17.23
C TRP A 131 17.08 -5.04 17.96
N PRO A 132 16.98 -4.44 19.16
CA PRO A 132 15.80 -4.32 20.03
C PRO A 132 14.95 -3.06 19.83
N ILE A 133 15.30 -2.19 18.88
CA ILE A 133 14.64 -0.87 18.74
C ILE A 133 13.32 -0.98 17.99
N SER A 134 13.29 -1.76 16.91
CA SER A 134 12.09 -2.02 16.13
C SER A 134 12.17 -3.42 15.49
N PHE A 135 11.47 -3.64 14.38
CA PHE A 135 11.27 -4.95 13.76
C PHE A 135 12.03 -5.16 12.44
N GLY A 136 12.93 -4.24 12.08
CA GLY A 136 13.65 -4.27 10.82
C GLY A 136 14.42 -5.59 10.60
N SER A 137 14.37 -6.08 9.37
CA SER A 137 15.01 -7.33 8.94
C SER A 137 15.13 -7.38 7.41
N ASN A 138 16.35 -7.30 6.88
CA ASN A 138 16.60 -7.37 5.43
C ASN A 138 16.19 -8.73 4.83
N SER A 139 16.34 -9.83 5.59
CA SER A 139 15.87 -11.14 5.14
C SER A 139 14.36 -11.19 5.01
N LYS A 140 13.62 -10.61 5.96
CA LYS A 140 12.16 -10.53 5.88
C LYS A 140 11.70 -9.57 4.79
N ALA A 141 12.39 -8.44 4.62
CA ALA A 141 12.14 -7.51 3.52
C ALA A 141 12.25 -8.20 2.16
N ARG A 142 13.34 -8.95 1.93
CA ARG A 142 13.54 -9.73 0.70
C ARG A 142 12.40 -10.71 0.45
N GLU A 143 12.04 -11.52 1.44
CA GLU A 143 10.96 -12.50 1.35
C GLU A 143 9.64 -11.85 0.88
N LEU A 144 9.26 -10.74 1.53
CA LEU A 144 8.02 -10.03 1.26
C LEU A 144 8.04 -9.33 -0.11
N LEU A 145 9.14 -8.65 -0.46
CA LEU A 145 9.24 -7.94 -1.75
C LEU A 145 9.29 -8.93 -2.93
N THR A 146 9.99 -10.06 -2.79
CA THR A 146 9.96 -11.13 -3.81
C THR A 146 8.55 -11.71 -3.94
N LYS A 147 7.82 -11.88 -2.84
CA LYS A 147 6.42 -12.31 -2.89
C LYS A 147 5.53 -11.30 -3.62
N ALA A 148 5.72 -10.00 -3.37
CA ALA A 148 5.01 -8.93 -4.07
C ALA A 148 5.28 -8.97 -5.59
N LEU A 149 6.53 -9.18 -6.02
CA LEU A 149 6.87 -9.33 -7.43
C LEU A 149 6.26 -10.57 -8.07
N THR A 150 6.10 -11.66 -7.32
CA THR A 150 5.43 -12.86 -7.82
C THR A 150 3.95 -12.58 -8.14
N ILE A 151 3.30 -11.72 -7.35
CA ILE A 151 1.89 -11.34 -7.53
C ILE A 151 1.73 -10.26 -8.61
N ASN A 152 2.62 -9.26 -8.61
CA ASN A 152 2.55 -8.11 -9.50
C ASN A 152 3.92 -7.82 -10.13
N PRO A 153 4.36 -8.64 -11.10
CA PRO A 153 5.71 -8.58 -11.67
C PRO A 153 5.99 -7.32 -12.48
N ASP A 154 4.94 -6.69 -13.02
CA ASP A 154 5.03 -5.48 -13.85
C ASP A 154 4.48 -4.24 -13.11
N GLY A 155 4.23 -4.36 -11.80
CA GLY A 155 3.71 -3.28 -10.98
C GLY A 155 4.73 -2.18 -10.73
N ILE A 156 4.29 -0.92 -10.79
CA ILE A 156 5.17 0.23 -10.56
C ILE A 156 5.73 0.26 -9.12
N ASP A 157 4.86 0.07 -8.12
CA ASP A 157 5.27 0.15 -6.71
C ASP A 157 6.07 -1.11 -6.29
N SER A 158 5.66 -2.31 -6.72
CA SER A 158 6.37 -3.56 -6.39
C SER A 158 7.82 -3.54 -6.89
N ASN A 159 8.04 -3.11 -8.13
CA ASN A 159 9.37 -3.00 -8.71
C ASN A 159 10.17 -1.82 -8.12
N TYR A 160 9.53 -0.68 -7.84
CA TYR A 160 10.20 0.47 -7.20
C TYR A 160 10.76 0.11 -5.83
N PHE A 161 9.93 -0.45 -4.94
CA PHE A 161 10.37 -0.79 -3.58
C PHE A 161 11.35 -1.98 -3.56
N TYR A 162 11.22 -2.92 -4.51
CA TYR A 162 12.24 -3.96 -4.66
C TYR A 162 13.59 -3.36 -5.09
N ALA A 163 13.58 -2.41 -6.03
CA ALA A 163 14.80 -1.73 -6.42
C ALA A 163 15.43 -0.92 -5.28
N ASP A 164 14.63 -0.18 -4.50
CA ASP A 164 15.14 0.58 -3.35
C ASP A 164 15.74 -0.35 -2.28
N TYR A 165 15.12 -1.52 -2.05
CA TYR A 165 15.72 -2.58 -1.24
C TYR A 165 17.07 -3.07 -1.81
N LEU A 166 17.15 -3.37 -3.11
CA LEU A 166 18.40 -3.80 -3.76
C LEU A 166 19.51 -2.74 -3.64
N ILE A 167 19.16 -1.46 -3.75
CA ILE A 167 20.10 -0.35 -3.51
C ILE A 167 20.63 -0.39 -2.07
N SER A 168 19.77 -0.66 -1.08
CA SER A 168 20.18 -0.79 0.32
C SER A 168 21.15 -1.97 0.56
N GLU A 169 21.10 -2.97 -0.32
CA GLU A 169 21.97 -4.15 -0.30
C GLU A 169 23.18 -4.00 -1.24
N ASN A 170 23.38 -2.83 -1.86
CA ASN A 170 24.40 -2.54 -2.87
C ASN A 170 24.31 -3.36 -4.17
N ASP A 171 23.16 -3.99 -4.46
CA ASP A 171 22.90 -4.61 -5.75
C ASP A 171 22.36 -3.59 -6.75
N TYR A 172 23.26 -2.75 -7.26
CA TYR A 172 22.92 -1.66 -8.17
C TYR A 172 22.47 -2.13 -9.55
N ASP A 173 22.99 -3.26 -10.03
CA ASP A 173 22.61 -3.79 -11.34
C ASP A 173 21.19 -4.37 -11.32
N GLY A 174 20.85 -5.15 -10.28
CA GLY A 174 19.48 -5.63 -10.06
C GLY A 174 18.50 -4.47 -9.82
N ALA A 175 18.90 -3.46 -9.04
CA ALA A 175 18.08 -2.26 -8.83
C ALA A 175 17.77 -1.54 -10.14
N ARG A 176 18.77 -1.42 -11.04
CA ARG A 176 18.62 -0.76 -12.33
C ARG A 176 17.65 -1.53 -13.25
N GLU A 177 17.67 -2.86 -13.23
CA GLU A 177 16.69 -3.67 -13.96
C GLU A 177 15.27 -3.43 -13.42
N ALA A 178 15.09 -3.52 -12.10
CA ALA A 178 13.80 -3.34 -11.45
C ALA A 178 13.22 -1.92 -11.68
N LEU A 179 14.02 -0.86 -11.58
CA LEU A 179 13.59 0.52 -11.87
C LEU A 179 13.16 0.69 -13.33
N ASN A 180 13.89 0.10 -14.28
CA ASN A 180 13.50 0.13 -15.69
C ASN A 180 12.19 -0.62 -15.95
N ARG A 181 11.93 -1.71 -15.22
CA ARG A 181 10.64 -2.42 -15.25
C ARG A 181 9.53 -1.55 -14.67
N ALA A 182 9.76 -0.91 -13.53
CA ALA A 182 8.82 0.04 -12.92
C ALA A 182 8.46 1.21 -13.87
N LEU A 183 9.43 1.75 -14.62
CA LEU A 183 9.17 2.77 -15.64
C LEU A 183 8.31 2.30 -16.81
N LYS A 184 8.26 1.00 -17.09
CA LYS A 184 7.44 0.41 -18.17
C LYS A 184 6.08 -0.06 -17.69
N ALA A 185 5.83 -0.06 -16.37
CA ALA A 185 4.56 -0.46 -15.80
C ALA A 185 3.38 0.29 -16.44
N PRO A 186 2.23 -0.35 -16.66
CA PRO A 186 1.04 0.33 -17.18
C PRO A 186 0.54 1.40 -16.20
N GLY A 187 -0.09 2.44 -16.74
CA GLY A 187 -0.80 3.42 -15.92
C GLY A 187 -2.01 2.78 -15.24
N ARG A 188 -2.26 3.17 -13.99
CA ARG A 188 -3.40 2.74 -13.19
C ARG A 188 -4.51 3.79 -13.30
N GLU A 189 -5.70 3.36 -13.74
CA GLU A 189 -6.87 4.24 -13.85
C GLU A 189 -7.21 4.87 -12.50
N GLY A 190 -7.41 6.19 -12.49
CA GLY A 190 -7.66 6.95 -11.27
C GLY A 190 -6.42 7.08 -10.38
N ARG A 191 -5.22 6.73 -10.82
CA ARG A 191 -3.97 6.87 -10.05
C ARG A 191 -2.92 7.66 -10.78
N GLU A 192 -3.32 8.51 -11.73
CA GLU A 192 -2.45 9.23 -12.63
C GLU A 192 -1.48 10.17 -11.88
N LEU A 193 -1.94 10.84 -10.82
CA LEU A 193 -1.07 11.69 -9.99
C LEU A 193 0.00 10.85 -9.27
N ALA A 194 -0.41 9.74 -8.66
CA ALA A 194 0.51 8.85 -7.97
C ALA A 194 1.53 8.22 -8.93
N ASP A 195 1.08 7.77 -10.10
CA ASP A 195 1.94 7.15 -11.11
C ASP A 195 2.93 8.16 -11.70
N ARG A 196 2.51 9.40 -11.97
CA ARG A 196 3.45 10.46 -12.39
C ARG A 196 4.50 10.72 -11.30
N GLY A 197 4.06 10.92 -10.07
CA GLY A 197 4.96 11.16 -8.94
C GLY A 197 5.97 10.01 -8.74
N ARG A 198 5.49 8.77 -8.77
CA ARG A 198 6.34 7.58 -8.66
C ARG A 198 7.34 7.45 -9.80
N ARG A 199 6.95 7.80 -11.04
CA ARG A 199 7.88 7.80 -12.18
C ARG A 199 8.99 8.83 -12.02
N GLU A 200 8.71 9.99 -11.44
CA GLU A 200 9.76 10.96 -11.11
C GLU A 200 10.69 10.43 -10.01
N GLU A 201 10.15 9.80 -8.95
CA GLU A 201 10.97 9.13 -7.94
C GLU A 201 11.86 8.02 -8.55
N ILE A 202 11.33 7.22 -9.48
CA ILE A 202 12.11 6.20 -10.19
C ILE A 202 13.27 6.83 -10.98
N LYS A 203 13.02 7.91 -11.72
CA LYS A 203 14.07 8.63 -12.48
C LYS A 203 15.15 9.17 -11.55
N GLN A 204 14.77 9.73 -10.41
CA GLN A 204 15.71 10.22 -9.39
C GLN A 204 16.56 9.09 -8.81
N LEU A 205 15.96 7.92 -8.52
CA LEU A 205 16.70 6.75 -8.06
C LEU A 205 17.69 6.24 -9.11
N LEU A 206 17.28 6.17 -10.39
CA LEU A 206 18.17 5.80 -11.49
C LEU A 206 19.39 6.73 -11.59
N GLN A 207 19.16 8.05 -11.48
CA GLN A 207 20.23 9.04 -11.46
C GLN A 207 21.17 8.86 -10.26
N ARG A 208 20.61 8.59 -9.07
CA ARG A 208 21.40 8.37 -7.85
C ARG A 208 22.35 7.17 -7.94
N ILE A 209 21.98 6.15 -8.70
CA ILE A 209 22.79 4.93 -8.89
C ILE A 209 23.59 4.92 -10.19
N GLU A 210 23.59 6.01 -10.95
CA GLU A 210 24.40 6.12 -12.16
C GLU A 210 25.89 5.93 -11.83
N GLY A 211 26.59 5.12 -12.64
CA GLY A 211 28.00 4.78 -12.44
C GLY A 211 28.30 3.89 -11.22
N LYS A 212 27.30 3.45 -10.45
CA LYS A 212 27.47 2.44 -9.41
C LYS A 212 27.35 1.03 -9.99
N HIS A 213 28.16 0.11 -9.53
CA HIS A 213 28.11 -1.30 -9.95
C HIS A 213 28.00 -2.19 -8.72
N SER A 214 27.35 -3.35 -8.88
CA SER A 214 27.27 -4.34 -7.80
C SER A 214 28.69 -4.77 -7.39
N SER A 215 28.90 -4.94 -6.09
CA SER A 215 30.21 -5.33 -5.50
C SER A 215 30.51 -6.81 -5.70
#